data_AF-M3FXJ8-F1
#
_entry.id   AF-M3FXJ8-F1
#
_cell.length_a   1.000
_cell.length_b   1.000
_cell.length_c   1.000
_cell.angle_alpha   90.00
_cell.angle_beta   90.00
_cell.angle_gamma   90.00
#
_symmetry.space_group_name_H-M   'P 1'
#
loop_
_entity.id
_entity.type
_entity.pdbx_description
1 polymer ?
#
loop_
_entity_poly.entity_id
_entity_poly.type
_entity_poly.pdbx_seq_one_letter_code
_entity_poly.pdbx_strand_id
1 'polypeptide(L)'
;MYLKSLNIVGFKTFADETEILLDPGFTAVVGPNGSGKSNIVDAVKWVFGEKSAKGLRGDKMDDVIFHGSEARKPAGYAEVSVIFDNSSKLIKMDYPTVKMTRRLYMDGNNEYCINDSRVQRKDVEKLLMDTGIGKSSYSIMEQGKVDRILHSKPEERRLIFEEAAGISRFKVERQEALKRLEDTKQNLLRIQDIMGSMKKEMEIKEKQAEKAEAYFKLKSELDETDKIIRYLKFSTLTKS
;
A
#
# COMPACT_ATOMS: atom_id res chain seq x y z
N MET A 1 10.53 24.85 -6.53
CA MET A 1 9.31 24.05 -6.66
C MET A 1 8.12 24.92 -6.29
N TYR A 2 7.11 25.01 -7.14
CA TYR A 2 5.85 25.67 -6.84
C TYR A 2 4.71 24.99 -7.60
N LEU A 3 3.47 25.22 -7.17
CA LEU A 3 2.30 24.73 -7.88
C LEU A 3 2.06 25.60 -9.11
N LYS A 4 2.21 25.04 -10.31
CA LYS A 4 2.14 25.77 -11.59
C LYS A 4 0.72 25.85 -12.14
N SER A 5 -0.02 24.74 -12.07
CA SER A 5 -1.43 24.72 -12.46
C SER A 5 -2.20 23.59 -11.80
N LEU A 6 -3.53 23.72 -11.86
CA LEU A 6 -4.50 22.76 -11.37
C LEU A 6 -5.58 22.58 -12.44
N ASN A 7 -5.77 21.36 -12.92
CA ASN A 7 -6.86 21.03 -13.85
C ASN A 7 -7.90 20.22 -13.08
N ILE A 8 -9.15 20.67 -13.11
CA ILE A 8 -10.25 20.11 -12.34
C ILE A 8 -11.39 19.77 -13.29
N VAL A 9 -11.91 18.55 -13.22
CA VAL A 9 -13.05 18.09 -14.02
C VAL A 9 -13.99 17.27 -13.14
N GLY A 10 -15.29 17.56 -13.19
CA GLY A 10 -16.32 16.79 -12.49
C GLY A 10 -16.14 16.73 -10.96
N PHE A 11 -15.38 17.65 -10.36
CA PHE A 11 -15.06 17.65 -8.93
C PHE A 11 -15.90 18.69 -8.20
N LYS A 12 -16.82 18.25 -7.34
CA LYS A 12 -17.72 19.11 -6.55
C LYS A 12 -18.38 20.17 -7.43
N THR A 13 -18.13 21.45 -7.18
CA THR A 13 -18.71 22.57 -7.94
C THR A 13 -18.14 22.73 -9.35
N PHE A 14 -17.05 22.03 -9.69
CA PHE A 14 -16.39 22.10 -11.01
C PHE A 14 -16.98 21.03 -11.93
N ALA A 15 -18.09 21.36 -12.58
CA ALA A 15 -18.76 20.44 -13.50
C ALA A 15 -18.02 20.29 -14.84
N ASP A 16 -17.51 21.41 -15.39
CA ASP A 16 -16.70 21.40 -16.61
C ASP A 16 -15.21 21.39 -16.29
N GLU A 17 -14.40 21.02 -17.28
CA GLU A 17 -12.96 21.16 -17.21
C GLU A 17 -12.56 22.62 -16.96
N THR A 18 -11.84 22.83 -15.87
CA THR A 18 -11.37 24.13 -15.42
C THR A 18 -9.88 24.05 -15.16
N GLU A 19 -9.10 24.83 -15.90
CA GLU A 19 -7.68 25.03 -15.66
C GLU A 19 -7.47 26.29 -14.82
N ILE A 20 -6.72 26.15 -13.72
CA ILE A 20 -6.31 27.25 -12.85
C ILE A 20 -4.80 27.37 -12.94
N LEU A 21 -4.33 28.46 -13.54
CA LEU A 21 -2.92 28.80 -13.62
C LEU A 21 -2.50 29.55 -12.35
N LEU A 22 -1.33 29.20 -11.84
CA LEU A 22 -0.79 29.76 -10.60
C LEU A 22 0.62 30.28 -10.85
N ASP A 23 0.81 31.55 -10.52
CA ASP A 23 2.10 32.21 -10.65
C ASP A 23 3.00 31.92 -9.44
N PRO A 24 4.33 31.93 -9.62
CA PRO A 24 5.26 31.88 -8.52
C PRO A 24 5.01 33.03 -7.53
N GLY A 25 5.07 32.73 -6.22
CA GLY A 25 4.90 33.71 -5.17
C GLY A 25 3.49 33.70 -4.60
N PHE A 26 2.70 34.75 -4.87
CA PHE A 26 1.41 34.96 -4.24
C PHE A 26 0.28 34.95 -5.27
N THR A 27 -0.69 34.05 -5.07
CA THR A 27 -1.95 34.02 -5.83
C THR A 27 -3.11 34.18 -4.85
N ALA A 28 -4.03 35.10 -5.14
CA ALA A 28 -5.27 35.26 -4.39
C ALA A 28 -6.46 34.71 -5.18
N VAL A 29 -7.25 33.84 -4.56
CA VAL A 29 -8.51 33.34 -5.10
C VAL A 29 -9.66 34.07 -4.41
N VAL A 30 -10.41 34.88 -5.17
CA VAL A 30 -11.51 35.70 -4.66
C VAL A 30 -12.83 35.36 -5.35
N GLY A 31 -13.96 35.69 -4.71
CA GLY A 31 -15.29 35.38 -5.22
C GLY A 31 -16.35 35.35 -4.11
N PRO A 32 -17.64 35.36 -4.45
CA PRO A 32 -18.74 35.38 -3.48
C PRO A 32 -18.86 34.07 -2.69
N ASN A 33 -19.57 34.08 -1.56
CA ASN A 33 -19.82 32.87 -0.78
C ASN A 33 -20.55 31.83 -1.63
N GLY A 34 -20.16 30.56 -1.51
CA GLY A 34 -20.70 29.47 -2.33
C GLY A 34 -20.08 29.32 -3.73
N SER A 35 -19.19 30.22 -4.16
CA SER A 35 -18.56 30.16 -5.51
C SER A 35 -17.53 29.03 -5.71
N GLY A 36 -17.43 28.08 -4.77
CA GLY A 36 -16.51 26.94 -4.90
C GLY A 36 -15.03 27.20 -4.57
N LYS A 37 -14.65 28.40 -4.07
CA LYS A 37 -13.24 28.73 -3.74
C LYS A 37 -12.55 27.68 -2.87
N SER A 38 -13.21 27.29 -1.78
CA SER A 38 -12.65 26.30 -0.86
C SER A 38 -12.56 24.90 -1.48
N ASN A 39 -13.32 24.61 -2.54
CA ASN A 39 -13.23 23.32 -3.24
C ASN A 39 -11.92 23.21 -4.04
N ILE A 40 -11.25 24.32 -4.37
CA ILE A 40 -9.89 24.30 -4.95
C ILE A 40 -8.90 23.71 -3.95
N VAL A 41 -8.99 24.13 -2.68
CA VAL A 41 -8.15 23.59 -1.60
C VAL A 41 -8.46 22.11 -1.38
N ASP A 42 -9.73 21.73 -1.37
CA ASP A 42 -10.12 20.32 -1.26
C ASP A 42 -9.61 19.48 -2.43
N ALA A 43 -9.64 20.00 -3.65
CA ALA A 43 -9.14 19.33 -4.85
C ALA A 43 -7.64 19.00 -4.70
N VAL A 44 -6.85 19.98 -4.26
CA VAL A 44 -5.41 19.81 -3.99
C VAL A 44 -5.18 18.76 -2.89
N LYS A 45 -5.88 18.85 -1.76
CA LYS A 45 -5.80 17.86 -0.66
C LYS A 45 -6.17 16.45 -1.13
N TRP A 46 -7.19 16.35 -1.97
CA TRP A 46 -7.67 15.08 -2.50
C TRP A 46 -6.60 14.40 -3.37
N VAL A 47 -5.92 15.14 -4.24
CA VAL A 47 -4.78 14.59 -5.02
C VAL A 47 -3.62 14.18 -4.11
N PHE A 48 -3.34 14.93 -3.04
CA PHE A 48 -2.28 14.58 -2.08
C PHE A 48 -2.60 13.37 -1.19
N GLY A 49 -3.77 12.77 -1.35
CA GLY A 49 -4.11 11.49 -0.72
C GLY A 49 -4.97 11.62 0.55
N GLU A 50 -5.70 12.73 0.73
CA GLU A 50 -6.74 12.81 1.75
C GLU A 50 -7.73 11.63 1.60
N LYS A 51 -7.95 10.93 2.71
CA LYS A 51 -8.74 9.70 2.80
C LYS A 51 -10.11 9.95 3.41
N SER A 52 -10.21 10.98 4.23
CA SER A 52 -11.43 11.32 4.95
C SER A 52 -12.33 12.15 4.07
N ALA A 53 -13.53 11.65 3.78
CA ALA A 53 -14.58 12.46 3.16
C ALA A 53 -14.86 13.73 3.98
N LYS A 54 -14.89 13.60 5.32
CA LYS A 54 -15.02 14.73 6.25
C LYS A 54 -13.88 15.74 6.11
N GLY A 55 -12.66 15.24 5.89
CA GLY A 55 -11.48 16.07 5.61
C GLY A 55 -11.61 16.87 4.31
N LEU A 56 -12.49 16.44 3.41
CA LEU A 56 -12.86 17.12 2.18
C LEU A 56 -14.25 17.74 2.30
N ARG A 57 -14.81 17.98 3.50
CA ARG A 57 -16.13 18.61 3.65
C ARG A 57 -17.25 17.89 2.88
N GLY A 58 -17.19 16.56 2.83
CA GLY A 58 -18.24 15.67 2.33
C GLY A 58 -18.55 14.56 3.34
N ASP A 59 -19.64 13.84 3.13
CA ASP A 59 -20.07 12.74 3.99
C ASP A 59 -19.51 11.41 3.51
N LYS A 60 -19.51 11.20 2.19
CA LYS A 60 -18.95 10.04 1.50
C LYS A 60 -17.84 10.46 0.54
N MET A 61 -16.96 9.51 0.18
CA MET A 61 -15.91 9.80 -0.79
C MET A 61 -16.49 10.12 -2.17
N ASP A 62 -17.63 9.53 -2.53
CA ASP A 62 -18.30 9.78 -3.81
C ASP A 62 -18.83 11.22 -3.93
N ASP A 63 -19.02 11.93 -2.81
CA ASP A 63 -19.44 13.34 -2.77
C ASP A 63 -18.41 14.30 -3.41
N VAL A 64 -17.20 13.81 -3.72
CA VAL A 64 -16.24 14.58 -4.52
C VAL A 64 -16.65 14.67 -5.99
N ILE A 65 -17.51 13.78 -6.48
CA ILE A 65 -18.04 13.82 -7.84
C ILE A 65 -19.15 14.87 -7.94
N PHE A 66 -19.18 15.62 -9.05
CA PHE A 66 -20.26 16.56 -9.31
C PHE A 66 -21.58 15.82 -9.54
N HIS A 67 -22.56 16.03 -8.65
CA HIS A 67 -23.85 15.35 -8.66
C HIS A 67 -24.91 16.01 -9.56
N GLY A 68 -24.53 17.00 -10.38
CA GLY A 68 -25.46 17.72 -11.23
C GLY A 68 -26.03 18.97 -10.57
N SER A 69 -26.74 19.74 -11.39
CA SER A 69 -27.50 20.94 -11.01
C SER A 69 -28.71 21.06 -11.93
N GLU A 70 -29.60 22.02 -11.71
CA GLU A 70 -30.75 22.25 -12.61
C GLU A 70 -30.34 22.42 -14.08
N ALA A 71 -29.16 23.02 -14.32
CA ALA A 71 -28.66 23.27 -15.67
C ALA A 71 -27.71 22.19 -16.22
N ARG A 72 -27.24 21.24 -15.39
CA ARG A 72 -26.14 20.32 -15.77
C ARG A 72 -26.34 18.92 -15.22
N LYS A 73 -26.07 17.93 -16.05
CA LYS A 73 -26.11 16.51 -15.66
C LYS A 73 -24.98 16.16 -14.66
N PRO A 74 -25.15 15.12 -13.83
CA PRO A 74 -24.07 14.60 -13.00
C PRO A 74 -22.86 14.16 -13.83
N ALA A 75 -21.66 14.35 -13.30
CA ALA A 75 -20.42 13.89 -13.92
C ALA A 75 -20.22 12.39 -13.66
N GLY A 76 -19.75 11.63 -14.65
CA GLY A 76 -19.47 10.20 -14.49
C GLY A 76 -18.21 9.89 -13.67
N TYR A 77 -17.35 10.89 -13.46
CA TYR A 77 -16.14 10.81 -12.66
C TYR A 77 -15.72 12.20 -12.18
N ALA A 78 -14.87 12.24 -11.16
CA ALA A 78 -14.09 13.39 -10.77
C ALA A 78 -12.62 13.15 -11.12
N GLU A 79 -11.96 14.15 -11.69
CA GLU A 79 -10.52 14.16 -11.92
C GLU A 79 -9.93 15.48 -11.46
N VAL A 80 -8.80 15.39 -10.78
CA VAL A 80 -7.98 16.55 -10.42
C VAL A 80 -6.53 16.24 -10.76
N SER A 81 -5.91 17.12 -11.52
CA SER A 81 -4.50 17.07 -11.89
C SER A 81 -3.77 18.29 -11.36
N VAL A 82 -2.75 18.06 -10.55
CA VAL A 82 -1.90 19.06 -9.91
C VAL A 82 -0.54 19.05 -10.62
N ILE A 83 -0.12 20.17 -11.19
CA ILE A 83 1.14 20.28 -11.93
C ILE A 83 2.12 21.14 -11.15
N PHE A 84 3.25 20.56 -10.77
CA PHE A 84 4.34 21.27 -10.10
C PHE A 84 5.46 21.63 -11.08
N ASP A 85 6.02 22.82 -10.90
CA ASP A 85 7.39 23.08 -11.33
C ASP A 85 8.34 22.36 -10.38
N ASN A 86 9.24 21.54 -10.93
CA ASN A 86 10.25 20.77 -10.20
C ASN A 86 11.68 21.18 -10.62
N SER A 87 11.89 22.42 -11.06
CA SER A 87 13.20 22.92 -11.47
C SER A 87 14.25 22.86 -10.34
N SER A 88 13.80 22.93 -9.09
CA SER A 88 14.65 22.80 -7.89
C SER A 88 14.92 21.34 -7.47
N LYS A 89 14.41 20.34 -8.19
CA LYS A 89 14.55 18.89 -7.90
C LYS A 89 14.20 18.49 -6.46
N LEU A 90 13.22 19.18 -5.86
CA LEU A 90 12.73 18.83 -4.52
C LEU A 90 11.92 17.53 -4.55
N ILE A 91 11.13 17.32 -5.61
CA ILE A 91 10.56 16.02 -5.92
C ILE A 91 11.67 15.22 -6.60
N LYS A 92 11.96 14.02 -6.06
CA LYS A 92 13.01 13.10 -6.54
C LYS A 92 12.63 12.43 -7.86
N MET A 93 12.46 13.24 -8.90
CA MET A 93 12.17 12.84 -10.26
C MET A 93 12.99 13.70 -11.23
N ASP A 94 13.53 13.09 -12.27
CA ASP A 94 14.33 13.77 -13.30
C ASP A 94 13.48 14.48 -14.36
N TYR A 95 12.34 15.02 -13.96
CA TYR A 95 11.46 15.80 -14.83
C TYR A 95 11.38 17.25 -14.33
N PRO A 96 11.44 18.24 -15.23
CA PRO A 96 11.32 19.65 -14.87
C PRO A 96 9.92 20.00 -14.36
N THR A 97 8.92 19.20 -14.73
CA THR A 97 7.54 19.33 -14.26
C THR A 97 7.02 17.98 -13.82
N VAL A 98 6.26 17.95 -12.72
CA VAL A 98 5.64 16.73 -12.20
C VAL A 98 4.14 16.94 -12.15
N LYS A 99 3.39 16.14 -12.90
CA LYS A 99 1.92 16.09 -12.87
C LYS A 99 1.47 14.95 -11.98
N MET A 100 0.67 15.24 -10.97
CA MET A 100 0.02 14.24 -10.12
C MET A 100 -1.48 14.32 -10.34
N THR A 101 -2.10 13.19 -10.70
CA THR A 101 -3.52 13.11 -11.02
C THR A 101 -4.19 12.10 -10.12
N ARG A 102 -5.40 12.44 -9.65
CA ARG A 102 -6.31 11.49 -9.00
C ARG A 102 -7.64 11.49 -9.73
N ARG A 103 -8.18 10.30 -10.00
CA ARG A 103 -9.49 10.11 -10.64
C ARG A 103 -10.35 9.16 -9.82
N LEU A 104 -11.63 9.49 -9.63
CA LEU A 104 -12.63 8.63 -9.00
C LEU A 104 -13.85 8.53 -9.90
N TYR A 105 -14.26 7.31 -10.21
CA TYR A 105 -15.44 7.01 -11.00
C TYR A 105 -16.63 6.66 -10.10
N MET A 106 -17.85 6.73 -10.66
CA MET A 106 -19.08 6.37 -9.93
C MET A 106 -19.13 4.91 -9.44
N ASP A 107 -18.37 4.00 -10.05
CA ASP A 107 -18.25 2.59 -9.63
C ASP A 107 -17.34 2.42 -8.39
N GLY A 108 -16.78 3.52 -7.87
CA GLY A 108 -15.85 3.54 -6.73
C GLY A 108 -14.39 3.27 -7.12
N ASN A 109 -14.10 3.05 -8.40
CA ASN A 109 -12.74 2.86 -8.86
C ASN A 109 -11.93 4.16 -8.71
N ASN A 110 -10.73 4.05 -8.13
CA ASN A 110 -9.88 5.18 -7.78
C ASN A 110 -8.49 4.98 -8.37
N GLU A 111 -8.06 5.94 -9.17
CA GLU A 111 -6.80 5.89 -9.89
C GLU A 111 -5.90 7.05 -9.49
N TYR A 112 -4.61 6.73 -9.33
CA TYR A 112 -3.56 7.73 -9.14
C TYR A 112 -2.60 7.62 -10.32
N CYS A 113 -2.21 8.76 -10.87
CA CYS A 113 -1.22 8.84 -11.93
C CYS A 113 -0.14 9.86 -11.57
N ILE A 114 1.09 9.58 -11.95
CA ILE A 114 2.19 10.54 -11.96
C ILE A 114 2.73 10.60 -13.38
N ASN A 115 2.75 11.78 -13.98
CA ASN A 115 3.13 11.99 -15.39
C ASN A 115 2.41 10.98 -16.31
N ASP A 116 1.09 10.86 -16.16
CA ASP A 116 0.20 9.95 -16.91
C ASP A 116 0.43 8.45 -16.70
N SER A 117 1.42 8.07 -15.89
CA SER A 117 1.66 6.67 -15.52
C SER A 117 0.88 6.31 -14.27
N ARG A 118 0.09 5.23 -14.31
CA ARG A 118 -0.63 4.72 -13.13
C ARG A 118 0.35 4.31 -12.03
N VAL A 119 0.06 4.73 -10.81
CA VAL A 119 0.85 4.45 -9.61
C VAL A 119 -0.05 4.10 -8.44
N GLN A 120 0.53 3.59 -7.36
CA GLN A 120 -0.24 3.42 -6.13
C GLN A 120 -0.29 4.75 -5.37
N ARG A 121 -1.36 4.96 -4.60
CA ARG A 121 -1.47 6.09 -3.67
C ARG A 121 -0.25 6.25 -2.77
N LYS A 122 0.35 5.12 -2.33
CA LYS A 122 1.55 5.14 -1.47
C LYS A 122 2.74 5.81 -2.15
N ASP A 123 2.85 5.70 -3.47
CA ASP A 123 3.93 6.31 -4.24
C ASP A 123 3.77 7.83 -4.30
N VAL A 124 2.54 8.32 -4.49
CA VAL A 124 2.19 9.75 -4.40
C VAL A 124 2.50 10.30 -3.00
N GLU A 125 2.07 9.61 -1.95
CA GLU A 125 2.35 10.02 -0.56
C GLU A 125 3.86 10.07 -0.29
N LYS A 126 4.62 9.06 -0.74
CA LYS A 126 6.06 8.97 -0.54
C LYS A 126 6.82 10.10 -1.25
N LEU A 127 6.41 10.48 -2.46
CA LEU A 127 7.03 11.58 -3.19
C LEU A 127 6.81 12.93 -2.50
N LEU A 128 5.65 13.13 -1.86
CA LEU A 128 5.31 14.37 -1.16
C LEU A 128 5.85 14.42 0.28
N MET A 129 6.26 13.30 0.87
CA MET A 129 6.82 13.27 2.23
C MET A 129 8.11 14.09 2.36
N ASP A 130 8.98 14.06 1.35
CA ASP A 130 10.27 14.76 1.38
C ASP A 130 10.14 16.26 1.02
N THR A 131 8.98 16.71 0.53
CA THR A 131 8.77 18.11 0.09
C THR A 131 8.11 19.01 1.14
N GLY A 132 7.63 18.44 2.24
CA GLY A 132 6.86 19.17 3.27
C GLY A 132 5.40 19.43 2.90
N ILE A 133 4.94 18.96 1.72
CA ILE A 133 3.55 19.09 1.23
C ILE A 133 2.70 17.83 1.58
N GLY A 134 3.22 16.96 2.43
CA GLY A 134 2.63 15.65 2.75
C GLY A 134 1.23 15.66 3.38
N LYS A 135 0.82 14.46 3.79
CA LYS A 135 -0.54 14.10 4.24
C LYS A 135 -1.06 14.92 5.44
N SER A 136 -0.16 15.51 6.22
CA SER A 136 -0.48 16.36 7.36
C SER A 136 -0.02 17.80 7.13
N SER A 137 0.15 18.19 5.86
CA SER A 137 0.58 19.50 5.37
C SER A 137 0.10 20.64 6.27
N TYR A 138 1.03 21.11 7.11
CA TYR A 138 0.94 22.43 7.74
C TYR A 138 0.90 23.53 6.67
N SER A 139 1.37 23.23 5.45
CA SER A 139 1.31 24.11 4.28
C SER A 139 -0.12 24.42 3.82
N ILE A 140 -1.11 23.61 4.19
CA ILE A 140 -2.53 23.89 3.93
C ILE A 140 -3.19 24.28 5.25
N MET A 141 -3.40 25.59 5.43
CA MET A 141 -4.14 26.15 6.56
C MET A 141 -5.59 26.39 6.18
N GLU A 142 -6.50 25.63 6.81
CA GLU A 142 -7.94 25.82 6.70
C GLU A 142 -8.43 26.81 7.76
N GLN A 143 -9.61 27.36 7.51
CA GLN A 143 -10.34 28.13 8.51
C GLN A 143 -10.53 27.29 9.79
N GLY A 144 -10.16 27.86 10.94
CA GLY A 144 -10.23 27.20 12.25
C GLY A 144 -9.15 26.15 12.53
N LYS A 145 -8.24 25.84 11.57
CA LYS A 145 -7.15 24.90 11.81
C LYS A 145 -6.13 25.45 12.82
N VAL A 146 -5.89 26.75 12.82
CA VAL A 146 -5.04 27.43 13.82
C VAL A 146 -5.60 27.24 15.23
N ASP A 147 -6.89 27.49 15.42
CA ASP A 147 -7.55 27.30 16.72
C ASP A 147 -7.49 25.85 17.18
N ARG A 148 -7.69 24.89 16.26
CA ARG A 148 -7.53 23.46 16.58
C ARG A 148 -6.12 23.13 17.06
N ILE A 149 -5.07 23.67 16.45
CA ILE A 149 -3.68 23.44 16.86
C ILE A 149 -3.40 24.05 18.25
N LEU A 150 -4.01 25.20 18.55
CA LEU A 150 -3.89 25.85 19.86
C LEU A 150 -4.60 25.07 20.98
N HIS A 151 -5.69 24.37 20.65
CA HIS A 151 -6.45 23.56 21.61
C HIS A 151 -6.14 22.05 21.55
N SER A 152 -5.30 21.61 20.62
CA SER A 152 -4.95 20.19 20.45
C SER A 152 -4.11 19.67 21.62
N LYS A 153 -4.18 18.37 21.85
CA LYS A 153 -3.34 17.72 22.86
C LYS A 153 -1.85 17.88 22.51
N PRO A 154 -0.94 17.86 23.51
CA PRO A 154 0.50 17.95 23.26
C PRO A 154 1.01 16.90 22.26
N GLU A 155 0.43 15.70 22.28
CA GLU A 155 0.76 14.59 21.37
C GLU A 155 0.43 14.91 19.91
N GLU A 156 -0.75 15.47 19.65
CA GLU A 156 -1.19 15.88 18.31
C GLU A 156 -0.35 17.05 17.80
N ARG A 157 -0.06 18.01 18.68
CA ARG A 157 0.78 19.15 18.34
C ARG A 157 2.22 18.73 18.02
N ARG A 158 2.76 17.75 18.75
CA ARG A 158 4.09 17.18 18.52
C ARG A 158 4.22 16.65 17.09
N LEU A 159 3.20 15.94 16.58
CA LEU A 159 3.23 15.40 15.21
C LEU A 159 3.47 16.48 14.15
N ILE A 160 2.87 17.66 14.33
CA ILE A 160 3.02 18.80 13.42
C ILE A 160 4.47 19.30 13.41
N PHE A 161 5.07 19.44 14.60
CA PHE A 161 6.47 19.86 14.72
C PHE A 161 7.45 18.83 14.18
N GLU A 162 7.17 17.54 14.38
CA GLU A 162 8.01 16.46 13.86
C GLU A 162 7.98 16.38 12.32
N GLU A 163 6.84 16.69 11.71
CA GLU A 163 6.72 16.81 10.26
C GLU A 163 7.46 18.04 9.73
N ALA A 164 7.33 19.19 10.41
CA ALA A 164 8.09 20.40 10.07
C ALA A 164 9.61 20.20 10.22
N ALA A 165 10.04 19.39 11.19
CA ALA A 165 11.44 19.02 11.39
C ALA A 165 11.95 17.95 10.40
N GLY A 166 11.07 17.39 9.54
CA GLY A 166 11.44 16.38 8.54
C GLY A 166 11.78 15.01 9.13
N ILE A 167 11.49 14.75 10.40
CA ILE A 167 11.82 13.46 11.05
C ILE A 167 10.76 12.38 10.83
N SER A 168 9.57 12.75 10.34
CA SER A 168 8.44 11.84 10.12
C SER A 168 8.80 10.68 9.20
N ARG A 169 9.59 10.91 8.16
CA ARG A 169 10.03 9.85 7.24
C ARG A 169 10.84 8.77 7.95
N PHE A 170 11.86 9.18 8.71
CA PHE A 170 12.72 8.24 9.45
C PHE A 170 11.92 7.43 10.48
N LYS A 171 10.90 8.03 11.10
CA LYS A 171 10.00 7.31 12.00
C LYS A 171 9.18 6.25 11.29
N VAL A 172 8.61 6.58 10.12
CA VAL A 172 7.82 5.63 9.32
C VAL A 172 8.73 4.49 8.84
N GLU A 173 9.90 4.79 8.28
CA GLU A 173 10.86 3.78 7.82
C GLU A 173 11.31 2.86 8.98
N ARG A 174 11.59 3.44 10.16
CA ARG A 174 11.90 2.66 11.37
C ARG A 174 10.74 1.75 11.78
N GLN A 175 9.51 2.25 11.77
CA GLN A 175 8.33 1.46 12.16
C GLN A 175 8.10 0.30 11.18
N GLU A 176 8.24 0.54 9.87
CA GLU A 176 8.14 -0.51 8.86
C GLU A 176 9.25 -1.56 9.01
N ALA A 177 10.48 -1.13 9.27
CA ALA A 177 11.61 -2.03 9.51
C ALA A 177 11.37 -2.90 10.76
N LEU A 178 10.90 -2.31 11.86
CA LEU A 178 10.55 -3.06 13.08
C LEU A 178 9.44 -4.06 12.84
N LYS A 179 8.42 -3.70 12.05
CA LYS A 179 7.34 -4.62 11.69
C LYS A 179 7.87 -5.79 10.87
N ARG A 180 8.68 -5.54 9.84
CA ARG A 180 9.31 -6.59 9.03
C ARG A 180 10.19 -7.52 9.87
N LEU A 181 10.90 -6.97 10.85
CA LEU A 181 11.72 -7.76 11.78
C LEU A 181 10.85 -8.72 12.59
N GLU A 182 9.72 -8.23 13.11
CA GLU A 182 8.78 -9.05 13.88
C GLU A 182 8.15 -10.15 13.02
N ASP A 183 7.68 -9.81 11.82
CA ASP A 183 7.13 -10.79 10.87
C ASP A 183 8.18 -11.88 10.53
N THR A 184 9.45 -11.49 10.38
CA THR A 184 10.55 -12.42 10.11
C THR A 184 10.81 -13.36 11.29
N LYS A 185 10.76 -12.84 12.53
CA LYS A 185 10.89 -13.67 13.74
C LYS A 185 9.76 -14.70 13.84
N GLN A 186 8.52 -14.30 13.54
CA GLN A 186 7.39 -15.23 13.53
C GLN A 186 7.55 -16.33 12.47
N ASN A 187 8.04 -15.97 11.28
CA ASN A 187 8.32 -16.95 10.23
C ASN A 187 9.42 -17.93 10.65
N LEU A 188 10.48 -17.45 11.32
CA LEU A 188 11.54 -18.31 11.85
C LEU A 188 11.02 -19.25 12.94
N LEU A 189 10.14 -18.72 13.80
CA LEU A 189 9.18 -19.43 14.66
C LEU A 189 8.68 -20.73 14.03
N ARG A 190 7.89 -20.51 12.99
CA ARG A 190 7.18 -21.54 12.25
C ARG A 190 8.12 -22.52 11.55
N ILE A 191 9.23 -22.04 10.99
CA ILE A 191 10.22 -22.91 10.34
C ILE A 191 10.86 -23.86 11.35
N GLN A 192 11.20 -23.37 12.56
CA GLN A 192 11.75 -24.22 13.61
C GLN A 192 10.77 -25.33 14.03
N ASP A 193 9.48 -25.01 14.15
CA ASP A 193 8.44 -26.01 14.44
C ASP A 193 8.34 -27.08 13.35
N ILE A 194 8.35 -26.67 12.07
CA ILE A 194 8.30 -27.60 10.92
C ILE A 194 9.55 -28.47 10.87
N MET A 195 10.74 -27.90 11.10
CA MET A 195 11.97 -28.70 11.17
C MET A 195 11.91 -29.72 12.31
N GLY A 196 11.36 -29.33 13.46
CA GLY A 196 11.15 -30.23 14.59
C GLY A 196 10.21 -31.39 14.27
N SER A 197 9.12 -31.14 13.53
CA SER A 197 8.20 -32.20 13.11
C SER A 197 8.83 -33.11 12.04
N MET A 198 9.52 -32.53 11.04
CA MET A 198 10.21 -33.30 10.00
C MET A 198 11.29 -34.22 10.57
N LYS A 199 12.05 -33.76 11.57
CA LYS A 199 13.05 -34.60 12.23
C LYS A 199 12.43 -35.82 12.90
N LYS A 200 11.29 -35.66 13.59
CA LYS A 200 10.55 -36.78 14.19
C LYS A 200 10.03 -37.76 13.15
N GLU A 201 9.51 -37.25 12.03
CA GLU A 201 9.07 -38.10 10.92
C GLU A 201 10.24 -38.88 10.31
N MET A 202 11.40 -38.24 10.17
CA MET A 202 12.62 -38.87 9.66
C MET A 202 13.08 -40.03 10.55
N GLU A 203 13.11 -39.84 11.87
CA GLU A 203 13.48 -40.89 12.83
C GLU A 203 12.50 -42.10 12.78
N ILE A 204 11.21 -41.85 12.57
CA ILE A 204 10.22 -42.92 12.39
C ILE A 204 10.47 -43.67 11.08
N LYS A 205 10.74 -42.95 10.00
CA LYS A 205 11.00 -43.53 8.67
C LYS A 205 12.29 -44.35 8.63
N GLU A 206 13.33 -43.90 9.33
CA GLU A 206 14.60 -44.62 9.46
C GLU A 206 14.38 -45.97 10.16
N LYS A 207 13.66 -46.00 11.29
CA LYS A 207 13.30 -47.27 11.96
C LYS A 207 12.42 -48.18 11.10
N GLN A 208 11.54 -47.61 10.27
CA GLN A 208 10.73 -48.39 9.33
C GLN A 208 11.60 -49.01 8.23
N ALA A 209 12.59 -48.27 7.72
CA ALA A 209 13.54 -48.75 6.72
C ALA A 209 14.41 -49.88 7.27
N GLU A 210 14.99 -49.72 8.47
CA GLU A 210 15.78 -50.78 9.14
C GLU A 210 14.97 -52.08 9.32
N LYS A 211 13.71 -51.97 9.77
CA LYS A 211 12.82 -53.14 9.90
C LYS A 211 12.52 -53.79 8.55
N ALA A 212 12.32 -52.99 7.51
CA ALA A 212 12.07 -53.50 6.17
C ALA A 212 13.31 -54.23 5.62
N GLU A 213 14.51 -53.68 5.78
CA GLU A 213 15.76 -54.35 5.40
C GLU A 213 15.96 -55.67 6.15
N ALA A 214 15.73 -55.69 7.46
CA ALA A 214 15.80 -56.91 8.25
C ALA A 214 14.78 -57.96 7.76
N TYR A 215 13.55 -57.55 7.47
CA TYR A 215 12.52 -58.42 6.90
C TYR A 215 12.96 -59.03 5.57
N PHE A 216 13.52 -58.22 4.65
CA PHE A 216 13.98 -58.71 3.36
C PHE A 216 15.14 -59.72 3.50
N LYS A 217 16.07 -59.51 4.43
CA LYS A 217 17.14 -60.49 4.74
C LYS A 217 16.58 -61.82 5.26
N LEU A 218 15.77 -61.76 6.33
CA LEU A 218 15.15 -62.94 6.92
C LEU A 218 14.28 -63.71 5.91
N LYS A 219 13.58 -63.00 5.03
CA LYS A 219 12.79 -63.62 3.96
C LYS A 219 13.66 -64.34 2.95
N SER A 220 14.80 -63.76 2.57
CA SER A 220 15.76 -64.41 1.68
C SER A 220 16.34 -65.69 2.30
N GLU A 221 16.73 -65.64 3.58
CA GLU A 221 17.23 -66.82 4.31
C GLU A 221 16.16 -67.91 4.46
N LEU A 222 14.91 -67.51 4.73
CA LEU A 222 13.76 -68.42 4.77
C LEU A 222 13.57 -69.09 3.40
N ASP A 223 13.52 -68.31 2.32
CA ASP A 223 13.33 -68.82 0.96
C ASP A 223 14.46 -69.78 0.53
N GLU A 224 15.72 -69.52 0.93
CA GLU A 224 16.84 -70.44 0.72
C GLU A 224 16.68 -71.74 1.50
N THR A 225 16.37 -71.63 2.80
CA THR A 225 16.17 -72.80 3.67
C THR A 225 15.01 -73.66 3.18
N ASP A 226 13.93 -73.03 2.72
CA ASP A 226 12.76 -73.72 2.18
C ASP A 226 13.09 -74.48 0.88
N LYS A 227 13.93 -73.90 0.00
CA LYS A 227 14.45 -74.60 -1.19
C LYS A 227 15.29 -75.82 -0.80
N ILE A 228 16.16 -75.71 0.20
CA ILE A 228 17.01 -76.82 0.67
C ILE A 228 16.13 -77.95 1.23
N ILE A 229 15.15 -77.63 2.07
CA ILE A 229 14.22 -78.62 2.64
C ILE A 229 13.44 -79.34 1.53
N ARG A 230 12.94 -78.61 0.54
CA ARG A 230 12.22 -79.21 -0.61
C ARG A 230 13.12 -80.12 -1.43
N TYR A 231 14.37 -79.72 -1.69
CA TYR A 231 15.35 -80.56 -2.37
C TYR A 231 15.63 -81.86 -1.60
N LEU A 232 15.87 -81.77 -0.28
CA LEU A 232 16.08 -82.94 0.57
C LEU A 232 14.89 -83.90 0.52
N LYS A 233 13.66 -83.39 0.64
CA LYS A 233 12.43 -84.20 0.52
C LYS A 233 12.29 -84.86 -0.86
N PHE A 234 12.67 -84.18 -1.93
CA PHE A 234 12.63 -84.75 -3.29
C PHE A 234 13.68 -85.86 -3.46
N SER A 235 14.88 -85.66 -2.92
CA SER A 235 15.98 -86.63 -3.00
C SER A 235 15.71 -87.92 -2.21
N THR A 236 14.96 -87.85 -1.11
CA THR A 236 14.52 -89.04 -0.37
C THR A 236 13.40 -89.79 -1.08
N LEU A 237 12.52 -89.09 -1.82
CA LEU A 237 11.45 -89.71 -2.62
C LEU A 237 11.96 -90.41 -3.89
N THR A 238 13.11 -90.00 -4.44
CA THR A 238 13.72 -90.57 -5.66
C THR A 238 14.76 -91.66 -5.39
N LYS A 239 15.10 -91.92 -4.13
CA LYS A 239 16.02 -93.00 -3.70
C LYS A 239 15.31 -94.31 -3.30
N SER A 240 14.00 -94.42 -3.53
CA SER A 240 13.23 -95.66 -3.45
C SER A 240 12.88 -96.16 -4.85
#